data_AF-W7WAL2-F1
#
_entry.id   AF-W7WAL2-F1
#
_cell.length_a   1.000
_cell.length_b   1.000
_cell.length_c   1.000
_cell.angle_alpha   90.00
_cell.angle_beta   90.00
_cell.angle_gamma   90.00
#
_symmetry.space_group_name_H-M   'P 1'
#
loop_
_entity.id
_entity.type
_entity.pdbx_description
1 polymer ?
#
loop_
_entity_poly.entity_id
_entity_poly.type
_entity_poly.pdbx_seq_one_letter_code
_entity_poly.pdbx_strand_id
1 'polypeptide(L)'
;MKHSLFEVWVFLASSPLLWLTVTLLAYFGATWLYRRCGATPFLIPVMTATVAIIAVLLLTDTPYPTYFEGAKFVHFLIGPATVALAVPLYSQWERLKRMWLPISVAWWSAR
;
A
#
# COMPACT_ATOMS: atom_id res chain seq x y z
N MET A 1 -13.72 4.16 -35.67
CA MET A 1 -12.55 3.55 -34.96
C MET A 1 -11.71 4.55 -34.13
N LYS A 2 -12.24 5.74 -33.76
CA LYS A 2 -11.55 6.72 -32.89
C LYS A 2 -12.31 7.05 -31.59
N HIS A 3 -13.56 6.61 -31.44
CA HIS A 3 -14.39 6.90 -30.25
C HIS A 3 -14.16 5.92 -29.07
N SER A 4 -13.70 4.68 -29.30
CA SER A 4 -13.51 3.71 -28.19
C SER A 4 -12.30 4.01 -27.30
N LEU A 5 -11.23 4.61 -27.85
CA LEU A 5 -10.05 4.99 -27.06
C LEU A 5 -10.37 6.14 -26.10
N PHE A 6 -11.22 7.08 -26.51
CA PHE A 6 -11.64 8.18 -25.65
C PHE A 6 -12.57 7.70 -24.53
N GLU A 7 -13.50 6.78 -24.80
CA GLU A 7 -14.34 6.17 -23.77
C GLU A 7 -13.55 5.31 -22.77
N VAL A 8 -12.58 4.52 -23.25
CA VAL A 8 -11.68 3.75 -22.38
C VAL A 8 -10.80 4.68 -21.55
N TRP A 9 -10.29 5.78 -22.13
CA TRP A 9 -9.50 6.77 -21.41
C TRP A 9 -10.32 7.54 -20.37
N VAL A 10 -11.56 7.91 -20.70
CA VAL A 10 -12.51 8.52 -19.76
C VAL A 10 -12.91 7.53 -18.68
N PHE A 11 -13.18 6.26 -18.99
CA PHE A 11 -13.51 5.23 -17.99
C PHE A 11 -12.32 4.95 -17.05
N LEU A 12 -11.10 4.85 -17.59
CA LEU A 12 -9.84 4.73 -16.83
C LEU A 12 -9.51 6.00 -16.02
N ALA A 13 -9.83 7.18 -16.52
CA ALA A 13 -9.67 8.43 -15.78
C ALA A 13 -10.77 8.62 -14.71
N SER A 14 -11.97 8.09 -14.95
CA SER A 14 -13.15 8.29 -14.11
C SER A 14 -13.22 7.36 -12.91
N SER A 15 -12.82 6.08 -13.03
CA SER A 15 -12.94 5.13 -11.92
C SER A 15 -11.61 4.67 -11.31
N PRO A 16 -10.59 4.17 -12.05
CA PRO A 16 -9.44 3.58 -11.39
C PRO A 16 -8.33 4.58 -11.06
N LEU A 17 -8.02 5.51 -11.97
CA LEU A 17 -6.91 6.45 -11.79
C LEU A 17 -7.18 7.50 -10.70
N LEU A 18 -8.45 7.90 -10.53
CA LEU A 18 -8.84 8.87 -9.48
C LEU A 18 -8.58 8.28 -8.09
N TRP A 19 -9.10 7.09 -7.80
CA TRP A 19 -8.88 6.45 -6.49
C TRP A 19 -7.42 6.03 -6.28
N LEU A 20 -6.72 5.65 -7.34
CA LEU A 20 -5.28 5.39 -7.27
C LEU A 20 -4.47 6.64 -6.91
N THR A 21 -4.78 7.78 -7.54
CA THR A 21 -4.12 9.06 -7.21
C THR A 21 -4.47 9.53 -5.80
N VAL A 22 -5.72 9.38 -5.35
CA VAL A 22 -6.12 9.64 -3.96
C VAL A 22 -5.35 8.75 -2.98
N THR A 23 -5.20 7.46 -3.28
CA THR A 23 -4.44 6.52 -2.44
C THR A 23 -2.97 6.90 -2.36
N LEU A 24 -2.36 7.26 -3.49
CA LEU A 24 -0.97 7.74 -3.55
C LEU A 24 -0.79 9.04 -2.77
N LEU A 25 -1.69 10.02 -2.93
CA LEU A 25 -1.65 11.28 -2.21
C LEU A 25 -1.82 11.08 -0.70
N ALA A 26 -2.76 10.24 -0.28
CA ALA A 26 -2.94 9.86 1.12
C ALA A 26 -1.68 9.19 1.67
N TYR A 27 -1.06 8.28 0.92
CA TYR A 27 0.19 7.63 1.33
C TYR A 27 1.36 8.61 1.42
N PHE A 28 1.53 9.51 0.47
CA PHE A 28 2.57 10.55 0.51
C PHE A 28 2.34 11.51 1.69
N GLY A 29 1.10 11.93 1.94
CA GLY A 29 0.74 12.74 3.10
C GLY A 29 1.03 12.02 4.41
N ALA A 30 0.64 10.76 4.53
CA ALA A 30 0.93 9.91 5.69
C ALA A 30 2.44 9.72 5.90
N THR A 31 3.20 9.52 4.83
CA THR A 31 4.66 9.37 4.89
C THR A 31 5.34 10.68 5.29
N TRP A 32 4.86 11.81 4.78
CA TRP A 32 5.35 13.12 5.18
C TRP A 32 5.08 13.39 6.66
N LEU A 33 3.87 13.06 7.13
CA LEU A 33 3.50 13.18 8.54
C LEU A 33 4.34 12.24 9.42
N TYR A 34 4.53 10.99 9.02
CA TYR A 34 5.39 10.02 9.72
C TYR A 34 6.82 10.55 9.90
N ARG A 35 7.39 11.14 8.85
CA ARG A 35 8.74 11.74 8.91
C ARG A 35 8.78 12.99 9.80
N ARG A 36 7.71 13.79 9.82
CA ARG A 36 7.60 14.97 10.69
C ARG A 36 7.37 14.62 12.15
N CYS A 37 6.68 13.53 12.44
CA CYS A 37 6.39 13.06 13.80
C CYS A 37 7.53 12.22 14.41
N GLY A 38 8.70 12.16 13.79
CA GLY A 38 9.88 11.50 14.37
C GLY A 38 9.86 9.98 14.29
N ALA A 39 9.22 9.40 13.28
CA ALA A 39 9.19 7.95 13.05
C ALA A 39 8.61 7.15 14.23
N THR A 40 7.59 7.71 14.89
CA THR A 40 6.87 7.03 15.97
C THR A 40 6.24 5.72 15.48
N PRO A 41 6.36 4.61 16.23
CA PRO A 41 5.85 3.29 15.83
C PRO A 41 4.35 3.25 15.51
N PHE A 42 3.56 4.21 15.99
CA PHE A 42 2.13 4.29 15.75
C PHE A 42 1.75 4.90 14.39
N LEU A 43 2.64 5.67 13.76
CA LEU A 43 2.36 6.40 12.52
C LEU A 43 2.86 5.67 11.26
N ILE A 44 2.98 4.33 11.29
CA ILE A 44 3.41 3.54 10.13
C ILE A 44 2.64 4.03 8.89
N PRO A 45 3.33 4.51 7.83
CA PRO A 45 2.70 5.23 6.73
C PRO A 45 1.52 4.48 6.10
N VAL A 46 1.62 3.15 6.03
CA VAL A 46 0.55 2.28 5.54
C VAL A 46 -0.70 2.36 6.41
N MET A 47 -0.58 2.16 7.73
CA MET A 47 -1.73 2.25 8.66
C MET A 47 -2.36 3.64 8.62
N THR A 48 -1.52 4.69 8.68
CA THR A 48 -1.98 6.08 8.66
C THR A 48 -2.70 6.42 7.34
N ALA A 49 -2.19 5.94 6.20
CA ALA A 49 -2.84 6.12 4.91
C ALA A 49 -4.18 5.36 4.83
N THR A 50 -4.25 4.13 5.34
CA THR A 50 -5.49 3.36 5.38
C THR A 50 -6.56 4.06 6.22
N VAL A 51 -6.21 4.57 7.40
CA VAL A 51 -7.13 5.34 8.25
C VAL A 51 -7.59 6.61 7.55
N ALA A 52 -6.68 7.35 6.91
CA ALA A 52 -7.02 8.55 6.15
C ALA A 52 -7.99 8.25 4.98
N ILE A 53 -7.75 7.15 4.25
CA ILE A 53 -8.63 6.70 3.16
C ILE A 53 -10.01 6.33 3.70
N ILE A 54 -10.09 5.56 4.79
CA ILE A 54 -11.37 5.22 5.44
C ILE A 54 -12.12 6.49 5.84
N ALA A 55 -11.44 7.49 6.42
CA ALA A 55 -12.06 8.76 6.77
C ALA A 55 -12.61 9.50 5.53
N VAL A 56 -11.87 9.50 4.41
CA VAL A 56 -12.34 10.09 3.15
C VAL A 56 -13.56 9.35 2.60
N LEU A 57 -13.56 8.02 2.60
CA LEU A 57 -14.71 7.23 2.14
C LEU A 57 -15.96 7.50 2.98
N LEU A 58 -15.81 7.56 4.30
CA LEU A 58 -16.91 7.88 5.22
C LEU A 58 -17.45 9.30 5.00
N LEU A 59 -16.58 10.28 4.74
CA LEU A 59 -17.00 11.67 4.46
C LEU A 59 -17.66 11.84 3.10
N THR A 60 -17.30 11.02 2.11
CA THR A 60 -17.88 11.06 0.75
C THR A 60 -19.03 10.08 0.55
N ASP A 61 -19.40 9.32 1.59
CA ASP A 61 -20.41 8.25 1.56
C ASP A 61 -20.23 7.28 0.38
N THR A 62 -18.96 7.05 0.00
CA THR A 62 -18.64 6.25 -1.17
C THR A 62 -18.58 4.77 -0.81
N PRO A 63 -19.28 3.90 -1.56
CA PRO A 63 -19.21 2.46 -1.34
C PRO A 63 -17.77 1.96 -1.51
N TYR A 64 -17.30 1.14 -0.56
CA TYR A 64 -15.99 0.47 -0.65
C TYR A 64 -15.72 -0.23 -2.00
N PRO A 65 -16.70 -0.89 -2.67
CA PRO A 65 -16.48 -1.48 -3.98
C PRO A 65 -15.99 -0.47 -5.04
N THR A 66 -16.46 0.78 -4.97
CA THR A 66 -16.07 1.85 -5.92
C THR A 66 -14.62 2.28 -5.72
N TYR A 67 -14.16 2.36 -4.47
CA TYR A 67 -12.74 2.56 -4.15
C TYR A 67 -11.90 1.35 -4.57
N PHE A 68 -12.41 0.13 -4.32
CA PHE A 68 -11.70 -1.11 -4.62
C PHE A 68 -11.43 -1.26 -6.12
N GLU A 69 -12.37 -0.88 -6.98
CA GLU A 69 -12.18 -0.83 -8.44
C GLU A 69 -10.92 -0.03 -8.83
N GLY A 70 -10.62 1.07 -8.14
CA GLY A 70 -9.41 1.84 -8.40
C GLY A 70 -8.16 1.40 -7.67
N ALA A 71 -8.30 0.71 -6.54
CA ALA A 71 -7.19 0.05 -5.87
C ALA A 71 -6.73 -1.25 -6.58
N LYS A 72 -7.47 -1.77 -7.57
CA LYS A 72 -7.12 -2.99 -8.30
C LYS A 72 -5.73 -2.99 -8.91
N PHE A 73 -5.25 -1.85 -9.40
CA PHE A 73 -3.89 -1.76 -9.97
C PHE A 73 -2.82 -1.95 -8.89
N VAL A 74 -3.01 -1.34 -7.71
CA VAL A 74 -2.12 -1.56 -6.56
C VAL A 74 -2.18 -3.02 -6.14
N HIS A 75 -3.37 -3.61 -6.05
CA HIS A 75 -3.54 -5.02 -5.66
C HIS A 75 -2.89 -5.99 -6.65
N PHE A 76 -3.00 -5.72 -7.95
CA PHE A 76 -2.29 -6.47 -8.99
C PHE A 76 -0.77 -6.39 -8.82
N LEU A 77 -0.25 -5.20 -8.49
CA LEU A 77 1.17 -4.97 -8.22
C LEU A 77 1.69 -5.64 -6.94
N ILE A 78 0.83 -5.98 -5.99
CA ILE A 78 1.24 -6.69 -4.76
C ILE A 78 1.87 -8.03 -5.12
N GLY A 79 1.29 -8.78 -6.06
CA GLY A 79 1.84 -10.07 -6.51
C GLY A 79 3.31 -9.99 -6.95
N PRO A 80 3.66 -9.24 -8.02
CA PRO A 80 5.04 -9.09 -8.47
C PRO A 80 5.93 -8.39 -7.43
N ALA A 81 5.41 -7.47 -6.62
CA ALA A 81 6.18 -6.84 -5.55
C ALA A 81 6.58 -7.84 -4.45
N THR A 82 5.65 -8.72 -4.02
CA THR A 82 5.93 -9.76 -3.03
C THR A 82 6.91 -10.79 -3.58
N VAL A 83 6.80 -11.17 -4.85
CA VAL A 83 7.77 -12.08 -5.50
C VAL A 83 9.15 -11.40 -5.63
N ALA A 84 9.18 -10.13 -6.04
CA ALA A 84 10.41 -9.35 -6.12
C ALA A 84 11.11 -9.19 -4.75
N LEU A 85 10.36 -9.23 -3.66
CA LEU A 85 10.89 -9.28 -2.29
C LEU A 85 11.32 -10.71 -1.89
N ALA A 86 10.58 -11.73 -2.32
CA ALA A 86 10.88 -13.13 -2.00
C ALA A 86 12.18 -13.62 -2.64
N VAL A 87 12.50 -13.20 -3.87
CA VAL A 87 13.73 -13.59 -4.58
C VAL A 87 15.02 -13.22 -3.81
N PRO A 88 15.25 -11.96 -3.38
CA PRO A 88 16.43 -11.62 -2.59
C PRO A 88 16.42 -12.26 -1.20
N LEU A 89 15.23 -12.54 -0.64
CA LEU A 89 15.13 -13.24 0.64
C LEU A 89 15.55 -14.71 0.51
N TYR A 90 15.18 -15.36 -0.60
CA TYR A 90 15.60 -16.71 -0.94
C TYR A 90 17.10 -16.79 -1.25
N SER A 91 17.66 -15.79 -1.95
CA SER A 91 19.10 -15.76 -2.20
C SER A 91 19.94 -15.59 -0.92
N GLN A 92 19.35 -15.00 0.13
CA GLN A 92 19.98 -14.87 1.45
C GLN A 92 19.47 -15.91 2.48
N TRP A 93 18.92 -17.05 2.03
CA TRP A 93 18.34 -18.07 2.91
C TRP A 93 19.31 -18.59 3.98
N GLU A 94 20.59 -18.77 3.65
CA GLU A 94 21.62 -19.20 4.62
C GLU A 94 21.90 -18.14 5.71
N ARG A 95 21.82 -16.85 5.35
CA ARG A 95 21.94 -15.75 6.32
C ARG A 95 20.69 -15.67 7.19
N LEU A 96 19.51 -15.91 6.63
CA LEU A 96 18.26 -15.99 7.38
C LEU A 96 18.28 -17.14 8.41
N LYS A 97 18.83 -18.31 8.03
CA LYS A 97 19.08 -19.43 8.98
C LYS A 97 20.08 -19.06 10.07
N ARG A 98 21.07 -18.21 9.85
CA ARG A 98 21.94 -17.79 10.96
C ARG A 98 21.25 -16.82 11.91
N MET A 99 20.24 -16.09 11.41
CA MET A 99 19.49 -15.09 12.16
C MET A 99 18.26 -15.64 12.89
N TRP A 100 17.84 -16.90 12.69
CA TRP A 100 16.64 -17.45 13.36
C TRP A 100 16.78 -17.50 14.90
N LEU A 101 17.98 -17.80 15.41
CA LEU A 101 18.31 -17.79 16.86
C LEU A 101 18.24 -16.37 17.44
N PRO A 102 18.91 -15.35 16.87
CA PRO A 102 18.73 -13.95 17.28
C PRO A 102 17.28 -13.47 17.22
N ILE A 103 16.53 -13.86 16.19
CA ILE A 103 15.12 -13.45 16.02
C ILE A 103 14.24 -14.06 17.11
N SER A 104 14.43 -15.34 17.45
CA SER A 104 13.64 -15.99 18.51
C SER A 104 13.95 -15.43 19.89
N VAL A 105 15.22 -15.14 20.19
CA VAL A 105 15.64 -14.48 21.44
C VAL A 105 15.11 -13.05 21.50
N ALA A 106 15.16 -12.30 20.41
CA ALA A 106 14.60 -10.95 20.34
C ALA A 106 13.08 -10.96 20.58
N TRP A 107 12.36 -11.91 19.97
CA TRP A 107 10.93 -12.12 20.18
C TRP A 107 10.58 -12.49 21.63
N TRP A 108 11.46 -13.26 22.29
CA TRP A 108 11.31 -13.60 23.71
C TRP A 108 11.61 -12.41 24.62
N SER A 109 12.58 -11.57 24.27
CA SER A 109 12.98 -10.40 25.07
C SER A 109 12.02 -9.22 24.99
N ALA A 110 11.19 -9.17 23.94
CA ALA A 110 10.22 -8.09 23.68
C ALA A 110 8.81 -8.40 24.19
N ARG A 111 8.64 -9.48 24.99
CA ARG A 111 7.40 -9.87 25.64
C ARG A 111 7.52 -9.60 27.14
#